data_AF-A0A830HJN5-F1
#
_entry.id   AF-A0A830HJN5-F1
#
_cell.length_a   1.000
_cell.length_b   1.000
_cell.length_c   1.000
_cell.angle_alpha   90.00
_cell.angle_beta   90.00
_cell.angle_gamma   90.00
#
_symmetry.space_group_name_H-M   'P 1'
#
loop_
_entity.id
_entity.type
_entity.pdbx_description
1 polymer ?
#
loop_
_entity_poly.entity_id
_entity_poly.type
_entity_poly.pdbx_seq_one_letter_code
_entity_poly.pdbx_strand_id
1 'polypeptide(L)'
;MGWFGGGSSAAPPPKSGGVQFDDSNAYHEMHAGAAGMGAGSSETAAVMQTLQSQMADAYAQEFFQTVRDKCFEKCVTRPSTSLSGGESKCLTNCCDRYREALAIISQAVVTSLEGKH
;
A
#
# COMPACT_ATOMS: atom_id res chain seq x y z
N MET A 1 -39.92 49.67 -5.48
CA MET A 1 -40.63 48.96 -4.39
C MET A 1 -39.95 47.61 -4.18
N GLY A 2 -39.44 47.34 -2.97
CA GLY A 2 -39.09 46.00 -2.47
C GLY A 2 -37.68 45.46 -2.78
N TRP A 3 -36.89 44.79 -1.94
CA TRP A 3 -36.57 44.78 -0.49
C TRP A 3 -35.67 43.52 -0.31
N PHE A 4 -34.43 43.70 0.16
CA PHE A 4 -33.48 42.77 0.80
C PHE A 4 -33.41 41.26 0.48
N GLY A 5 -32.17 40.76 0.35
CA GLY A 5 -31.84 39.35 0.57
C GLY A 5 -30.35 39.04 0.37
N GLY A 6 -29.53 39.25 1.39
CA GLY A 6 -28.13 38.82 1.40
C GLY A 6 -28.01 37.29 1.44
N GLY A 7 -27.05 36.75 0.70
CA GLY A 7 -26.67 35.35 0.72
C GLY A 7 -25.15 35.23 0.73
N SER A 8 -24.61 34.86 1.90
CA SER A 8 -23.19 34.55 2.09
C SER A 8 -22.76 33.41 1.18
N SER A 9 -21.66 33.60 0.46
CA SER A 9 -20.97 32.56 -0.32
C SER A 9 -20.47 31.46 0.62
N ALA A 10 -21.24 30.39 0.76
CA ALA A 10 -20.75 29.16 1.37
C ALA A 10 -19.82 28.47 0.37
N ALA A 11 -18.53 28.38 0.70
CA ALA A 11 -17.59 27.53 -0.01
C ALA A 11 -18.06 26.06 0.10
N PRO A 12 -18.00 25.27 -0.99
CA PRO A 12 -18.29 23.85 -0.90
C PRO A 12 -17.24 23.14 -0.02
N PRO A 13 -17.63 22.14 0.78
CA PRO A 13 -16.66 21.34 1.53
C PRO A 13 -15.70 20.62 0.57
N PRO A 14 -14.44 20.35 0.97
CA PRO A 14 -13.52 19.58 0.16
C PRO A 14 -14.13 18.21 -0.13
N LYS A 15 -14.28 17.87 -1.41
CA LYS A 15 -14.65 16.54 -1.84
C LYS A 15 -13.59 15.59 -1.30
N SER A 16 -13.98 14.67 -0.43
CA SER A 16 -13.18 13.52 -0.03
C SER A 16 -12.66 12.83 -1.29
N GLY A 17 -11.38 13.05 -1.59
CA GLY A 17 -10.74 12.60 -2.81
C GLY A 17 -10.75 11.09 -2.89
N GLY A 18 -11.48 10.56 -3.86
CA GLY A 18 -11.15 9.25 -4.42
C GLY A 18 -9.77 9.35 -5.06
N VAL A 19 -8.88 8.44 -4.69
CA VAL A 19 -7.59 8.26 -5.36
C VAL A 19 -7.85 7.93 -6.83
N GLN A 20 -7.53 8.88 -7.71
CA GLN A 20 -7.50 8.69 -9.14
C GLN A 20 -6.02 8.53 -9.52
N PHE A 21 -5.64 7.29 -9.86
CA PHE A 21 -4.28 6.93 -10.27
C PHE A 21 -4.03 7.46 -11.69
N ASP A 22 -3.25 8.53 -11.82
CA ASP A 22 -2.62 8.91 -13.09
C ASP A 22 -1.11 9.12 -12.88
N ASP A 23 -0.33 8.51 -13.77
CA ASP A 23 1.09 8.15 -13.65
C ASP A 23 2.07 9.35 -13.77
N SER A 24 1.58 10.59 -13.85
CA SER A 24 2.41 11.73 -14.28
C SER A 24 3.00 12.59 -13.15
N ASN A 25 2.61 12.39 -11.88
CA ASN A 25 2.91 13.34 -10.80
C ASN A 25 3.89 12.84 -9.71
N ALA A 26 4.41 11.60 -9.82
CA ALA A 26 5.22 10.97 -8.76
C ALA A 26 6.65 11.53 -8.60
N TYR A 27 7.13 12.39 -9.53
CA TYR A 27 8.49 12.95 -9.46
C TYR A 27 8.57 14.42 -9.04
N HIS A 28 7.42 15.11 -8.89
CA HIS A 28 7.40 16.55 -8.55
C HIS A 28 7.21 16.83 -7.05
N GLU A 29 6.94 15.80 -6.25
CA GLU A 29 6.64 15.91 -4.82
C GLU A 29 7.79 15.39 -3.93
N MET A 30 9.03 15.74 -4.30
CA MET A 30 10.21 15.46 -3.46
C MET A 30 11.14 16.67 -3.20
N HIS A 31 10.80 17.89 -3.64
CA HIS A 31 11.69 19.06 -3.50
C HIS A 31 11.03 20.39 -3.08
N ALA A 32 9.96 20.38 -2.29
CA ALA A 32 9.44 21.60 -1.66
C ALA A 32 9.13 21.39 -0.17
N GLY A 33 10.19 21.20 0.63
CA GLY A 33 10.09 21.03 2.07
C GLY A 33 11.36 21.45 2.81
N ALA A 34 11.99 22.54 2.40
CA ALA A 34 13.11 23.15 3.13
C ALA A 34 12.61 24.38 3.89
N ALA A 35 12.12 24.19 5.12
CA ALA A 35 12.18 25.15 6.23
C ALA A 35 11.51 24.56 7.48
N GLY A 36 12.29 24.36 8.55
CA GLY A 36 11.72 24.12 9.89
C GLY A 36 12.50 23.15 10.76
N MET A 37 13.76 23.48 11.09
CA MET A 37 14.47 22.85 12.20
C MET A 37 13.77 23.26 13.50
N GLY A 38 13.15 22.32 14.22
CA GLY A 38 12.39 22.61 15.45
C GLY A 38 12.23 21.42 16.38
N ALA A 39 13.20 21.27 17.28
CA ALA A 39 13.12 20.74 18.65
C ALA A 39 12.47 19.36 18.92
N GLY A 40 13.32 18.33 19.05
CA GLY A 40 13.60 17.71 20.35
C GLY A 40 12.41 17.20 21.16
N SER A 41 11.75 16.16 20.66
CA SER A 41 10.90 15.15 21.36
C SER A 41 10.00 14.40 20.35
N SER A 42 9.76 15.00 19.18
CA SER A 42 9.08 14.40 18.03
C SER A 42 10.02 13.58 17.11
N GLU A 43 11.33 13.87 17.13
CA GLU A 43 12.32 13.16 16.30
C GLU A 43 12.36 11.66 16.55
N THR A 44 12.24 11.19 17.80
CA THR A 44 12.28 9.74 18.08
C THR A 44 11.03 9.02 17.57
N ALA A 45 9.84 9.64 17.65
CA ALA A 45 8.61 9.10 17.09
C ALA A 45 8.64 9.07 15.55
N ALA A 46 9.14 10.15 14.93
CA ALA A 46 9.33 10.22 13.49
C ALA A 46 10.36 9.19 12.98
N VAL A 47 11.44 8.97 13.73
CA VAL A 47 12.44 7.94 13.43
C VAL A 47 11.83 6.55 13.56
N MET A 48 11.07 6.26 14.63
CA MET A 48 10.41 4.95 14.79
C MET A 48 9.41 4.65 13.68
N GLN A 49 8.64 5.66 13.24
CA GLN A 49 7.72 5.52 12.12
C GLN A 49 8.46 5.25 10.80
N THR A 50 9.57 5.95 10.56
CA THR A 50 10.41 5.76 9.38
C THR A 50 11.06 4.37 9.37
N LEU A 51 11.49 3.87 10.52
CA LEU A 51 12.02 2.51 10.63
C LEU A 51 10.94 1.46 10.37
N GLN A 52 9.72 1.67 10.88
CA GLN A 52 8.60 0.76 10.63
C GLN A 52 8.23 0.71 9.15
N SER A 53 8.21 1.85 8.45
CA SER A 53 7.93 1.87 7.01
C SER A 53 9.02 1.13 6.23
N GLN A 54 10.30 1.36 6.54
CA GLN A 54 11.41 0.65 5.89
C GLN A 54 11.34 -0.87 6.08
N MET A 55 10.93 -1.33 7.27
CA MET A 55 10.73 -2.77 7.51
C MET A 55 9.55 -3.32 6.71
N ALA A 56 8.45 -2.58 6.61
CA ALA A 56 7.30 -2.96 5.81
C ALA A 56 7.66 -3.05 4.32
N ASP A 57 8.47 -2.11 3.82
CA ASP A 57 8.94 -2.08 2.44
C ASP A 57 9.84 -3.28 2.12
N ALA A 58 10.80 -3.58 3.00
CA ALA A 58 11.68 -4.73 2.85
C ALA A 58 10.88 -6.05 2.84
N TYR A 59 9.93 -6.20 3.76
CA TYR A 59 9.03 -7.36 3.81
C TYR A 59 8.17 -7.48 2.55
N ALA A 60 7.62 -6.35 2.06
CA ALA A 60 6.82 -6.33 0.84
C ALA A 60 7.66 -6.76 -0.37
N GLN A 61 8.89 -6.26 -0.49
CA GLN A 61 9.83 -6.65 -1.54
C GLN A 61 10.04 -8.17 -1.56
N GLU A 62 10.38 -8.77 -0.41
CA GLU A 62 10.61 -10.22 -0.31
C GLU A 62 9.34 -11.04 -0.60
N PHE A 63 8.20 -10.58 -0.09
CA PHE A 63 6.91 -11.18 -0.39
C PHE A 63 6.61 -11.19 -1.89
N PHE A 64 6.77 -10.05 -2.57
CA PHE A 64 6.52 -9.94 -4.00
C PHE A 64 7.45 -10.82 -4.82
N GLN A 65 8.74 -10.88 -4.48
CA GLN A 65 9.67 -11.78 -5.17
C GLN A 65 9.23 -13.24 -5.02
N THR A 66 8.83 -13.63 -3.81
CA THR A 66 8.43 -15.01 -3.52
C THR A 66 7.12 -15.37 -4.23
N VAL A 67 6.10 -14.50 -4.16
CA VAL A 67 4.81 -14.69 -4.84
C VAL A 67 5.01 -14.75 -6.34
N ARG A 68 5.81 -13.83 -6.92
CA ARG A 68 6.14 -13.85 -8.34
C ARG A 68 6.71 -15.20 -8.74
N ASP A 69 7.73 -15.70 -8.03
CA ASP A 69 8.39 -16.95 -8.41
C ASP A 69 7.44 -18.14 -8.30
N LYS A 70 6.71 -18.26 -7.19
CA LYS A 70 5.76 -19.37 -6.97
C LYS A 70 4.60 -19.33 -7.95
N CYS A 71 3.97 -18.18 -8.14
CA CYS A 71 2.81 -18.08 -9.02
C CYS A 71 3.20 -18.16 -10.49
N PHE A 72 4.38 -17.67 -10.89
CA PHE A 72 4.87 -17.88 -12.25
C PHE A 72 5.10 -19.37 -12.54
N GLU A 73 5.83 -20.07 -11.67
CA GLU A 73 6.11 -21.51 -11.81
C GLU A 73 4.82 -22.35 -11.88
N LYS A 74 3.79 -21.98 -11.12
CA LYS A 74 2.52 -22.73 -11.09
C LYS A 74 1.56 -22.38 -12.21
N CYS A 75 1.51 -21.12 -12.63
CA CYS A 75 0.47 -20.64 -13.53
C CYS A 75 0.93 -20.42 -14.97
N VAL A 76 2.21 -20.13 -15.23
CA VAL A 76 2.69 -19.82 -16.59
C VAL A 76 3.30 -21.08 -17.21
N THR A 77 2.51 -21.76 -18.06
CA THR A 77 2.93 -23.02 -18.69
C THR A 77 3.65 -22.80 -20.01
N ARG A 78 3.39 -21.68 -20.68
CA ARG A 78 3.99 -21.36 -21.97
C ARG A 78 4.36 -19.87 -22.02
N PRO A 79 5.63 -19.50 -21.74
CA PRO A 79 6.03 -18.11 -21.68
C PRO A 79 5.78 -17.45 -23.05
N SER A 80 5.05 -16.34 -22.99
CA SER A 80 4.50 -15.62 -24.13
C SER A 80 4.49 -14.14 -23.78
N THR A 81 4.43 -13.25 -24.77
CA THR A 81 4.31 -11.80 -24.53
C THR A 81 2.95 -11.42 -23.95
N SER A 82 1.99 -12.34 -23.95
CA SER A 82 0.68 -12.19 -23.32
C SER A 82 0.29 -13.41 -22.50
N LEU A 83 -0.47 -13.19 -21.44
CA LEU A 83 -1.08 -14.25 -20.66
C LEU A 83 -2.38 -14.70 -21.35
N SER A 84 -2.59 -16.01 -21.44
CA SER A 84 -3.90 -16.54 -21.79
C SER A 84 -4.93 -16.25 -20.69
N GLY A 85 -6.22 -16.34 -21.02
CA GLY A 85 -7.29 -16.15 -20.03
C GLY A 85 -7.20 -17.13 -18.85
N GLY A 86 -6.73 -18.36 -19.09
CA GLY A 86 -6.50 -19.36 -18.04
C GLY A 86 -5.34 -18.99 -17.12
N GLU A 87 -4.22 -18.53 -17.69
CA GLU A 87 -3.04 -18.12 -16.91
C GLU A 87 -3.33 -16.87 -16.07
N SER A 88 -4.04 -15.89 -16.63
CA SER A 88 -4.49 -14.69 -15.90
C SER A 88 -5.37 -15.06 -14.69
N LYS A 89 -6.39 -15.90 -14.89
CA LYS A 89 -7.25 -16.39 -13.80
C LYS A 89 -6.47 -17.19 -12.75
N CYS A 90 -5.52 -18.01 -13.18
CA CYS A 90 -4.64 -18.76 -12.27
C CYS A 90 -3.81 -17.82 -11.40
N LEU A 91 -3.20 -16.79 -11.99
CA LEU A 91 -2.36 -15.83 -11.26
C LEU A 91 -3.16 -15.07 -10.19
N THR A 92 -4.37 -14.59 -10.52
CA THR A 92 -5.27 -13.95 -9.53
C THR A 92 -5.51 -14.88 -8.35
N ASN A 93 -5.93 -16.11 -8.62
CA ASN A 93 -6.21 -17.09 -7.58
C ASN A 93 -4.95 -17.46 -6.78
N CYS A 94 -3.80 -17.60 -7.44
CA CYS A 94 -2.54 -17.96 -6.81
C CYS A 94 -2.10 -16.90 -5.79
N CYS A 95 -2.12 -15.63 -6.17
CA CYS A 95 -1.78 -14.53 -5.29
C CYS A 95 -2.71 -14.47 -4.06
N ASP A 96 -4.02 -14.61 -4.28
CA ASP A 96 -5.01 -14.59 -3.19
C ASP A 96 -4.81 -15.77 -2.22
N ARG A 97 -4.65 -16.99 -2.73
CA ARG A 97 -4.42 -18.18 -1.90
C ARG A 97 -3.10 -18.11 -1.16
N TYR A 98 -2.04 -17.59 -1.79
CA TYR A 98 -0.74 -17.44 -1.14
C TYR A 98 -0.80 -16.44 0.01
N ARG A 99 -1.46 -15.29 -0.20
CA ARG A 99 -1.68 -14.29 0.85
C ARG A 99 -2.51 -14.85 2.01
N GLU A 100 -3.59 -15.57 1.72
CA GLU A 100 -4.44 -16.20 2.73
C GLU A 100 -3.65 -17.24 3.55
N ALA A 101 -2.87 -18.09 2.87
CA ALA A 101 -2.02 -19.07 3.53
C ALA A 101 -1.00 -18.40 4.47
N LEU A 102 -0.36 -17.30 4.06
CA LEU A 102 0.56 -16.57 4.94
C LEU A 102 -0.13 -16.00 6.19
N ALA A 103 -1.38 -15.54 6.09
CA ALA A 103 -2.12 -15.06 7.26
C ALA A 103 -2.42 -16.18 8.26
N ILE A 104 -2.74 -17.38 7.77
CA ILE A 104 -2.96 -18.56 8.63
C ILE A 104 -1.64 -18.99 9.28
N ILE A 105 -0.56 -19.06 8.49
CA ILE A 105 0.77 -19.44 8.98
C ILE A 105 1.27 -18.43 10.01
N SER A 106 1.12 -17.13 9.77
CA SER A 106 1.59 -16.11 10.71
C SER A 106 0.89 -16.20 12.06
N GLN A 107 -0.43 -16.42 12.07
CA GLN A 107 -1.18 -16.66 13.30
C GLN A 107 -0.69 -17.91 14.03
N ALA A 108 -0.55 -19.02 13.31
CA ALA A 108 -0.09 -20.29 13.89
C ALA A 108 1.32 -20.18 14.48
N VAL A 109 2.23 -19.45 13.80
CA VAL A 109 3.59 -19.20 14.28
C VAL A 109 3.56 -18.39 15.58
N VAL A 110 2.80 -17.29 15.64
CA VAL A 110 2.69 -16.48 16.86
C VAL A 110 2.14 -17.31 18.03
N THR A 111 1.05 -18.05 17.82
CA THR A 111 0.49 -18.93 18.85
C THR A 111 1.48 -20.01 19.31
N SER A 112 2.27 -20.56 18.40
CA SER A 112 3.28 -21.59 18.72
C SER A 112 4.45 -21.06 19.55
N LEU A 113 4.73 -19.76 19.47
CA LEU A 113 5.77 -19.10 20.27
C LEU A 113 5.27 -18.78 21.68
N GLU A 114 4.01 -18.39 21.81
CA GLU A 114 3.38 -18.07 23.11
C GLU A 114 3.12 -19.33 23.96
N GLY A 115 2.89 -20.49 23.34
CA GLY A 115 2.59 -21.76 24.04
C GLY A 115 3.80 -22.56 24.54
N LYS A 116 5.02 -22.01 24.50
CA LYS A 116 6.26 -22.69 24.96
C LYS A 116 6.72 -22.28 26.37
N HIS A 117 5.80 -21.84 27.23
CA HIS A 117 6.04 -21.55 28.64
C HIS A 117 5.15 -22.39 29.55
#